data_AF-A0A538BAZ1-F1
#
_entry.id   AF-A0A538BAZ1-F1
#
_cell.length_a   1.000
_cell.length_b   1.000
_cell.length_c   1.000
_cell.angle_alpha   90.00
_cell.angle_beta   90.00
_cell.angle_gamma   90.00
#
_symmetry.space_group_name_H-M   'P 1'
#
loop_
_entity.id
_entity.type
_entity.pdbx_description
1 polymer ?
#
loop_
_entity_poly.entity_id
_entity_poly.type
_entity_poly.pdbx_seq_one_letter_code
_entity_poly.pdbx_strand_id
1 'polypeptide(L)'
;MILPELEDAGPQPHEHTRFAHNSERQFAKLLDFYGIAWEYEPRTFVLERDREGNPVQAFSPDFYLQAYDLFIEITTLNQKLVTKKNRKARRLRELYPDVKVKIFYQRDYQALLVKYGLEPPSQAMPADKTVEPLPLRFDDVEASPSPQPRRRRLA
;
A
#
# COMPACT_ATOMS: atom_id res chain seq x y z
N MET A 1 -1.56 -24.50 33.03
CA MET A 1 -1.81 -24.12 31.62
C MET A 1 -0.46 -23.78 31.02
N ILE A 2 0.06 -24.65 30.16
CA ILE A 2 1.34 -24.44 29.47
C ILE A 2 1.01 -23.58 28.24
N LEU A 3 1.55 -22.36 28.18
CA LEU A 3 1.54 -21.55 26.97
C LEU A 3 2.32 -22.33 25.91
N PRO A 4 1.76 -22.59 24.71
CA PRO A 4 2.52 -23.27 23.68
C PRO A 4 3.73 -22.40 23.36
N GLU A 5 4.90 -23.02 23.48
CA GLU A 5 6.17 -22.53 22.96
C GLU A 5 5.92 -22.09 21.52
N LEU A 6 6.18 -20.82 21.23
CA LEU A 6 6.15 -20.31 19.86
C LEU A 6 7.24 -21.07 19.12
N GLU A 7 6.87 -22.17 18.49
CA GLU A 7 7.75 -22.96 17.63
C GLU A 7 8.48 -22.01 16.70
N ASP A 8 9.79 -22.27 16.53
CA ASP A 8 10.65 -21.61 15.55
C ASP A 8 10.04 -21.85 14.16
N ALA A 9 9.10 -20.98 13.80
CA ALA A 9 8.46 -20.97 12.52
C ALA A 9 9.57 -20.71 11.53
N GLY A 10 9.94 -21.75 10.78
CA GLY A 10 11.03 -21.72 9.80
C GLY A 10 10.97 -20.49 8.89
N PRO A 11 12.04 -20.26 8.10
CA PRO A 11 12.30 -18.98 7.47
C PRO A 11 11.05 -18.38 6.80
N GLN A 12 10.69 -17.19 7.26
CA GLN A 12 9.46 -16.50 6.88
C GLN A 12 9.51 -16.14 5.38
N PRO A 13 8.37 -16.05 4.68
CA PRO A 13 8.34 -15.73 3.24
C PRO A 13 9.20 -14.53 2.84
N HIS A 14 9.22 -13.46 3.64
CA HIS A 14 10.01 -12.26 3.36
C HIS A 14 11.53 -12.49 3.38
N GLU A 15 12.02 -13.54 4.05
CA GLU A 15 13.46 -13.83 4.13
C GLU A 15 14.01 -14.41 2.83
N HIS A 16 13.14 -15.00 2.00
CA HIS A 16 13.51 -15.58 0.71
C HIS A 16 13.27 -14.65 -0.49
N THR A 17 12.58 -13.51 -0.29
CA THR A 17 12.26 -12.56 -1.36
C THR A 17 13.32 -11.47 -1.50
N ARG A 18 13.76 -11.21 -2.73
CA ARG A 18 14.69 -10.12 -3.06
C ARG A 18 13.92 -8.84 -3.36
N PHE A 19 13.79 -7.98 -2.35
CA PHE A 19 13.15 -6.66 -2.49
C PHE A 19 14.09 -5.63 -3.13
N ALA A 20 13.52 -4.77 -3.97
CA ALA A 20 14.20 -3.62 -4.56
C ALA A 20 14.51 -2.53 -3.51
N HIS A 21 13.64 -2.37 -2.52
CA HIS A 21 13.81 -1.39 -1.45
C HIS A 21 13.60 -1.98 -0.05
N ASN A 22 14.31 -1.43 0.95
CA ASN A 22 14.17 -1.88 2.36
C ASN A 22 12.74 -1.68 2.89
N SER A 23 12.03 -0.63 2.45
CA SER A 23 10.63 -0.39 2.85
C SER A 23 9.69 -1.53 2.46
N GLU A 24 9.92 -2.15 1.29
CA GLU A 24 9.14 -3.30 0.83
C GLU A 24 9.40 -4.52 1.73
N ARG A 25 10.66 -4.78 2.05
CA ARG A 25 11.03 -5.84 3.00
C ARG A 25 10.36 -5.66 4.36
N GLN A 26 10.38 -4.44 4.91
CA GLN A 26 9.75 -4.15 6.20
C GLN A 26 8.23 -4.37 6.16
N PHE A 27 7.59 -4.01 5.05
CA PHE A 27 6.16 -4.25 4.86
C PHE A 27 5.85 -5.75 4.73
N ALA A 28 6.65 -6.51 3.96
CA ALA A 28 6.52 -7.95 3.85
C ALA A 28 6.66 -8.65 5.22
N LYS A 29 7.64 -8.24 6.02
CA LYS A 29 7.83 -8.73 7.40
C LYS A 29 6.61 -8.46 8.28
N LEU A 30 5.94 -7.33 8.09
CA LEU A 30 4.71 -7.00 8.81
C LEU A 30 3.56 -7.93 8.39
N LEU A 31 3.40 -8.17 7.09
CA LEU A 31 2.36 -9.06 6.59
C LEU A 31 2.57 -10.49 7.12
N ASP A 32 3.82 -10.96 7.09
CA ASP A 32 4.26 -12.22 7.67
C ASP A 32 3.93 -12.32 9.17
N PHE A 33 4.22 -11.26 9.94
CA PHE A 33 3.87 -11.20 11.36
C PHE A 33 2.36 -11.33 11.62
N TYR A 34 1.52 -10.75 10.76
CA TYR A 34 0.06 -10.87 10.84
C TYR A 34 -0.49 -12.14 10.16
N GLY A 35 0.36 -12.99 9.57
CA GLY A 35 -0.05 -14.18 8.83
C GLY A 35 -0.84 -13.87 7.56
N ILE A 36 -0.67 -12.67 6.99
CA ILE A 36 -1.32 -12.26 5.75
C ILE A 36 -0.51 -12.79 4.58
N ALA A 37 -1.10 -13.62 3.73
CA ALA A 37 -0.46 -14.07 2.50
C ALA A 37 -0.27 -12.90 1.51
N TRP A 38 0.88 -12.89 0.83
CA TRP A 38 1.22 -11.86 -0.15
C TRP A 38 2.07 -12.39 -1.31
N GLU A 39 2.02 -11.68 -2.43
CA GLU A 39 2.92 -11.83 -3.58
C GLU A 39 3.66 -10.50 -3.83
N TYR A 40 4.94 -10.57 -4.17
CA TYR A 40 5.78 -9.42 -4.52
C TYR A 40 5.86 -9.22 -6.04
N GLU A 41 5.66 -7.98 -6.49
CA GLU A 41 5.56 -7.60 -7.92
C GLU A 41 4.70 -8.57 -8.78
N PRO A 42 3.47 -8.89 -8.32
CA PRO A 42 2.65 -9.98 -8.87
C PRO A 42 2.26 -9.78 -10.34
N ARG A 43 2.10 -8.53 -10.75
CA ARG A 43 1.57 -8.19 -12.07
C ARG A 43 1.96 -6.79 -12.50
N THR A 44 2.23 -6.64 -13.79
CA THR A 44 2.38 -5.34 -14.44
C THR A 44 1.15 -5.02 -15.28
N PHE A 45 0.60 -3.82 -15.09
CA PHE A 45 -0.54 -3.29 -15.84
C PHE A 45 -0.06 -2.24 -16.84
N VAL A 46 -0.39 -2.45 -18.12
CA VAL A 46 -0.14 -1.45 -19.17
C VAL A 46 -1.22 -0.36 -19.07
N LEU A 47 -0.79 0.89 -18.93
CA LEU A 47 -1.65 2.07 -18.75
C LEU A 47 -1.76 2.92 -20.03
N GLU A 48 -0.77 2.83 -20.91
CA GLU A 48 -0.75 3.57 -22.17
C GLU A 48 0.10 2.81 -23.20
N ARG A 49 -0.32 2.86 -24.46
CA ARG A 49 0.39 2.29 -25.61
C ARG A 49 0.60 3.36 -26.68
N ASP A 50 1.69 3.27 -27.42
CA ASP A 50 1.92 4.12 -28.59
C ASP A 50 1.07 3.67 -29.80
N ARG A 51 1.28 4.33 -30.95
CA ARG A 51 0.57 4.03 -32.21
C ARG A 51 0.90 2.65 -32.79
N GLU A 52 2.04 2.08 -32.41
CA GLU A 52 2.50 0.77 -32.83
C GLU A 52 2.05 -0.34 -31.86
N GLY A 53 1.41 0.05 -30.75
CA GLY A 53 0.91 -0.84 -29.71
C GLY A 53 1.92 -1.14 -28.60
N ASN A 54 3.10 -0.53 -28.59
CA ASN A 54 4.10 -0.76 -27.55
C ASN A 54 3.71 -0.08 -26.24
N PRO A 55 3.89 -0.72 -25.06
CA PRO A 55 3.65 -0.08 -23.77
C PRO A 55 4.56 1.14 -23.56
N VAL A 56 3.98 2.34 -23.43
CA VAL A 56 4.73 3.57 -23.10
C VAL A 56 4.60 3.94 -21.63
N GLN A 57 3.54 3.47 -20.96
CA GLN A 57 3.38 3.61 -19.53
C GLN A 57 2.82 2.32 -18.93
N ALA A 58 3.44 1.88 -17.84
CA ALA A 58 2.98 0.76 -17.05
C ALA A 58 3.02 1.07 -15.55
N PHE A 59 2.30 0.25 -14.79
CA PHE A 59 2.22 0.28 -13.34
C PHE A 59 2.28 -1.14 -12.79
N SER A 60 3.24 -1.37 -11.90
CA SER A 60 3.52 -2.68 -11.31
C SER A 60 3.42 -2.47 -9.80
N PRO A 61 2.30 -2.88 -9.16
CA PRO A 61 2.15 -2.75 -7.72
C PRO A 61 3.21 -3.58 -7.00
N ASP A 62 3.72 -3.05 -5.89
CA ASP A 62 4.74 -3.73 -5.08
C ASP A 62 4.23 -5.06 -4.47
N PHE A 63 2.96 -5.11 -4.04
CA PHE A 63 2.37 -6.31 -3.42
C PHE A 63 0.95 -6.63 -3.92
N TYR A 64 0.54 -7.89 -3.81
CA TYR A 64 -0.85 -8.32 -3.87
C TYR A 64 -1.20 -9.17 -2.64
N LEU A 65 -2.32 -8.85 -2.00
CA LEU A 65 -2.85 -9.57 -0.84
C LEU A 65 -4.06 -10.39 -1.31
N GLN A 66 -3.86 -11.69 -1.51
CA GLN A 66 -4.84 -12.57 -2.17
C GLN A 66 -6.17 -12.63 -1.41
N ALA A 67 -6.09 -12.70 -0.07
CA ALA A 67 -7.27 -12.78 0.79
C ALA A 67 -8.21 -11.57 0.66
N TYR A 68 -7.70 -10.43 0.19
CA TYR A 68 -8.44 -9.18 0.07
C TYR A 68 -8.65 -8.74 -1.38
N ASP A 69 -8.11 -9.50 -2.34
CA ASP A 69 -8.05 -9.13 -3.76
C ASP A 69 -7.52 -7.68 -3.93
N LEU A 70 -6.39 -7.38 -3.27
CA LEU A 70 -5.92 -6.01 -3.10
C LEU A 70 -4.45 -5.85 -3.49
N PHE A 71 -4.18 -4.96 -4.44
CA PHE A 71 -2.84 -4.53 -4.80
C PHE A 71 -2.39 -3.37 -3.90
N ILE A 72 -1.15 -3.43 -3.41
CA ILE A 72 -0.53 -2.40 -2.59
C ILE A 72 0.67 -1.83 -3.31
N GLU A 73 0.79 -0.51 -3.29
CA GLU A 73 1.96 0.24 -3.74
C GLU A 73 2.54 1.01 -2.56
N ILE A 74 3.79 0.72 -2.20
CA ILE A 74 4.51 1.42 -1.16
C ILE A 74 5.07 2.73 -1.72
N THR A 75 4.91 3.80 -0.94
CA THR A 75 5.50 5.09 -1.24
C THR A 75 6.26 5.63 -0.03
N THR A 76 7.59 5.71 -0.20
CA THR A 76 8.56 6.27 0.76
C THR A 76 8.98 7.70 0.43
N LEU A 77 8.68 8.16 -0.79
CA LEU A 77 9.35 9.30 -1.45
C LEU A 77 8.59 10.63 -1.35
N ASN A 78 9.36 11.72 -1.51
CA ASN A 78 8.94 13.12 -1.58
C ASN A 78 7.63 13.34 -2.39
N GLN A 79 6.75 14.22 -1.91
CA GLN A 79 5.41 14.53 -2.46
C GLN A 79 5.34 14.63 -4.00
N LYS A 80 6.39 15.10 -4.67
CA LYS A 80 6.42 15.18 -6.15
C LYS A 80 6.35 13.81 -6.85
N LEU A 81 6.94 12.77 -6.27
CA LEU A 81 6.94 11.40 -6.83
C LEU A 81 5.61 10.68 -6.52
N VAL A 82 5.04 10.96 -5.34
CA VAL A 82 3.68 10.53 -4.96
C VAL A 82 2.66 10.98 -6.01
N THR A 83 2.73 12.23 -6.49
CA THR A 83 1.80 12.74 -7.52
C THR A 83 1.86 11.93 -8.82
N LYS A 84 3.06 11.48 -9.23
CA LYS A 84 3.21 10.63 -10.42
C LYS A 84 2.61 9.24 -10.19
N LYS A 85 2.90 8.60 -9.04
CA LYS A 85 2.31 7.30 -8.66
C LYS A 85 0.79 7.38 -8.56
N ASN A 86 0.24 8.41 -7.91
CA ASN A 86 -1.20 8.64 -7.81
C ASN A 86 -1.88 8.88 -9.16
N ARG A 87 -1.20 9.51 -10.12
CA ARG A 87 -1.73 9.61 -11.49
C ARG A 87 -1.78 8.23 -12.16
N LYS A 88 -0.73 7.42 -12.04
CA LYS A 88 -0.75 6.04 -12.56
C LYS A 88 -1.83 5.19 -11.91
N ALA A 89 -2.00 5.26 -10.59
CA ALA A 89 -3.03 4.53 -9.87
C ALA A 89 -4.45 4.99 -10.22
N ARG A 90 -4.67 6.29 -10.48
CA ARG A 90 -5.95 6.77 -11.03
C ARG A 90 -6.20 6.21 -12.42
N ARG A 91 -5.18 6.25 -13.29
CA ARG A 91 -5.27 5.69 -14.64
C ARG A 91 -5.52 4.17 -14.63
N LEU A 92 -4.92 3.45 -13.68
CA LEU A 92 -5.18 2.04 -13.47
C LEU A 92 -6.66 1.81 -13.18
N ARG A 93 -7.23 2.55 -12.23
CA ARG A 93 -8.66 2.42 -11.86
C ARG A 93 -9.61 2.77 -13.02
N GLU A 94 -9.20 3.68 -13.90
CA GLU A 94 -9.97 4.00 -15.11
C GLU A 94 -9.96 2.85 -16.13
N LEU A 95 -8.82 2.18 -16.31
CA LEU A 95 -8.64 1.12 -17.31
C LEU A 95 -9.00 -0.28 -16.81
N TYR A 96 -8.86 -0.51 -15.51
CA TYR A 96 -9.08 -1.77 -14.82
C TYR A 96 -9.93 -1.50 -13.57
N PRO A 97 -11.25 -1.24 -13.73
CA PRO A 97 -12.11 -0.84 -12.62
C PRO A 97 -12.25 -1.91 -11.54
N ASP A 98 -12.10 -3.19 -11.91
CA ASP A 98 -12.17 -4.31 -10.97
C ASP A 98 -10.89 -4.47 -10.13
N VAL A 99 -9.80 -3.78 -10.49
CA VAL A 99 -8.52 -3.87 -9.78
C VAL A 99 -8.52 -2.93 -8.58
N LYS A 100 -8.55 -3.49 -7.38
CA LYS A 100 -8.41 -2.74 -6.14
C LYS A 100 -6.93 -2.43 -5.90
N VAL A 101 -6.58 -1.15 -5.85
CA VAL A 101 -5.22 -0.69 -5.50
C VAL A 101 -5.25 0.34 -4.38
N LYS A 102 -4.35 0.20 -3.39
CA LYS A 102 -4.11 1.20 -2.34
C LYS A 102 -2.65 1.65 -2.36
N ILE A 103 -2.44 2.95 -2.16
CA ILE A 103 -1.11 3.54 -2.00
C ILE A 103 -0.83 3.65 -0.50
N PHE A 104 0.24 3.02 -0.03
CA PHE A 104 0.60 2.98 1.38
C PHE A 104 1.82 3.86 1.64
N TYR A 105 1.72 4.82 2.56
CA TYR A 105 2.85 5.67 2.91
C TYR A 105 3.67 5.03 4.02
N GLN A 106 4.99 5.08 3.90
CA GLN A 106 5.90 4.57 4.94
C GLN A 106 5.69 5.26 6.30
N ARG A 107 5.19 6.50 6.31
CA ARG A 107 4.87 7.24 7.55
C ARG A 107 3.67 6.64 8.29
N ASP A 108 2.66 6.20 7.53
CA ASP A 108 1.47 5.57 8.11
C ASP A 108 1.82 4.20 8.72
N TYR A 109 2.82 3.52 8.13
CA TYR A 109 3.43 2.31 8.70
C TYR A 109 4.11 2.55 10.06
N GLN A 110 4.88 3.63 10.22
CA GLN A 110 5.51 3.95 11.52
C GLN A 110 4.47 4.22 12.61
N ALA A 111 3.38 4.91 12.27
CA ALA A 111 2.28 5.15 13.21
C ALA A 111 1.58 3.85 13.62
N LEU A 112 1.41 2.90 12.68
CA LEU A 112 0.86 1.57 12.96
C LEU A 112 1.79 0.75 13.85
N LEU A 113 3.10 0.72 13.57
CA LEU A 113 4.08 0.00 14.39
C LEU A 113 4.10 0.47 15.85
N VAL A 114 4.06 1.80 16.08
CA VAL A 114 4.03 2.38 17.43
C VAL A 114 2.70 2.05 18.13
N LYS A 115 1.58 2.08 17.39
CA LYS A 115 0.24 1.78 17.93
C LYS A 115 0.08 0.31 18.34
N TYR A 116 0.74 -0.62 17.65
CA TYR A 116 0.70 -2.07 17.94
C TYR A 116 1.93 -2.57 18.73
N GLY A 117 2.78 -1.67 19.24
CA GLY A 117 3.84 -2.00 20.21
C GLY A 117 5.08 -2.67 19.63
N LEU A 118 5.33 -2.54 18.32
CA LEU A 118 6.43 -3.23 17.62
C LEU A 118 7.76 -2.45 17.62
N GLU A 119 7.76 -1.13 17.88
CA GLU A 119 8.97 -0.33 18.17
C GLU A 119 8.69 0.89 19.09
N PRO A 120 9.68 1.37 19.88
CA PRO A 120 9.54 2.60 20.66
C PRO A 120 9.58 3.85 19.74
N PRO A 121 8.76 4.88 20.01
CA PRO A 121 8.65 6.04 19.13
C PRO A 121 9.94 6.88 19.09
N SER A 122 10.63 6.92 17.95
CA SER A 122 11.70 7.89 17.71
C SER A 122 11.11 9.23 17.24
N GLN A 123 11.01 10.18 18.17
CA GLN A 123 10.75 11.63 18.03
C GLN A 123 9.87 12.13 16.84
N ALA A 124 8.63 12.45 17.22
CA ALA A 124 7.73 13.53 16.77
C ALA A 124 8.05 14.26 15.44
N MET A 125 7.25 13.95 14.42
CA MET A 125 6.91 14.87 13.34
C MET A 125 5.37 14.88 13.20
N PRO A 126 4.76 16.03 12.82
CA PRO A 126 3.31 16.19 12.91
C PRO A 126 2.63 15.20 11.97
N ALA A 127 1.77 14.35 12.54
CA ALA A 127 0.76 13.65 11.78
C ALA A 127 0.00 14.69 10.97
N ASP A 128 -0.03 14.53 9.64
CA ASP A 128 -0.94 15.31 8.81
C ASP A 128 -2.36 14.96 9.29
N LYS A 129 -3.02 15.90 9.98
CA LYS A 129 -4.35 15.69 10.57
C LYS A 129 -5.43 15.39 9.52
N THR A 130 -5.06 15.44 8.24
CA THR A 130 -5.92 15.08 7.09
C THR A 130 -5.89 13.57 6.81
N VAL A 131 -4.95 12.82 7.37
CA VAL A 131 -4.87 11.37 7.23
C VAL A 131 -5.18 10.75 8.60
N GLU A 132 -6.43 10.33 8.79
CA GLU A 132 -6.74 9.46 9.93
C GLU A 132 -5.82 8.23 9.85
N PRO A 133 -5.12 7.87 10.93
CA PRO A 133 -4.33 6.64 10.94
C PRO A 133 -5.31 5.50 10.72
N LEU A 134 -5.32 4.95 9.50
CA LEU A 134 -6.23 3.89 9.13
C LEU A 134 -6.11 2.80 10.19
N PRO A 135 -7.17 2.43 10.93
CA PRO A 135 -7.19 1.09 11.47
C PRO A 135 -6.92 0.17 10.26
N LEU A 136 -6.03 -0.82 10.38
CA LEU A 136 -5.80 -1.81 9.32
C LEU A 136 -7.08 -2.64 9.14
N ARG A 137 -8.12 -2.02 8.59
CA ARG A 137 -9.35 -2.59 8.12
C ARG A 137 -9.19 -2.69 6.61
N PHE A 138 -8.77 -3.87 6.19
CA PHE A 138 -8.69 -4.21 4.78
C PHE A 138 -10.10 -4.31 4.15
N ASP A 139 -11.14 -4.40 4.99
CA ASP A 139 -12.55 -4.58 4.62
C ASP A 139 -13.28 -3.29 4.18
N ASP A 140 -12.76 -2.11 4.50
CA ASP A 140 -13.40 -0.81 4.18
C ASP A 140 -13.18 -0.38 2.70
N VAL A 141 -13.27 -1.31 1.74
CA VAL A 141 -13.13 -0.99 0.31
C VAL A 141 -14.44 -0.46 -0.31
N GLU A 142 -15.48 -0.27 0.50
CA GLU A 142 -16.77 0.25 0.03
C GLU A 142 -16.92 1.77 0.26
N ALA A 143 -17.15 2.47 -0.85
CA ALA A 143 -17.59 3.86 -0.99
C ALA A 143 -16.61 4.99 -0.58
N SER A 144 -15.84 5.50 -1.56
CA SER A 144 -15.51 6.94 -1.54
C SER A 144 -16.78 7.74 -1.83
N PRO A 145 -17.12 8.77 -1.03
CA PRO A 145 -18.24 9.65 -1.33
C PRO A 145 -17.97 10.44 -2.61
N SER A 146 -18.99 10.55 -3.47
CA SER A 146 -18.96 11.38 -4.67
C SER A 146 -18.52 12.81 -4.33
N PRO A 147 -17.70 13.47 -5.18
CA PRO A 147 -17.28 14.84 -4.93
C PRO A 147 -18.51 15.76 -4.95
N GLN A 148 -18.82 16.38 -3.81
CA GLN A 148 -19.86 17.41 -3.76
C GLN A 148 -19.46 18.59 -4.65
N PRO A 149 -20.40 19.13 -5.46
CA PRO A 149 -20.11 20.28 -6.31
C PRO A 149 -19.78 21.50 -5.46
N ARG A 150 -18.62 22.12 -5.72
CA ARG A 150 -18.22 23.38 -5.10
C ARG A 150 -19.25 24.46 -5.43
N ARG A 151 -19.99 24.93 -4.42
CA ARG A 151 -20.86 26.10 -4.53
C ARG A 151 -20.00 27.31 -4.96
N ARG A 152 -20.29 27.84 -6.16
CA ARG A 152 -19.85 29.18 -6.59
C ARG A 152 -20.32 30.19 -5.53
N ARG A 153 -19.39 30.93 -4.92
CA ARG A 153 -19.73 32.19 -4.26
C ARG A 153 -19.83 33.25 -5.36
N LEU A 154 -21.04 33.76 -5.56
CA LEU A 154 -21.28 35.08 -6.17
C LEU A 154 -21.11 36.12 -5.06
N ALA A 155 -20.18 37.06 -5.28
CA ALA A 155 -20.26 38.49 -4.98
C ALA A 155 -18.90 39.10 -5.31
#